data_AF-A0AAE8QI86-F1
#
_entry.id   AF-A0AAE8QI86-F1
#
_cell.length_a   1.000
_cell.length_b   1.000
_cell.length_c   1.000
_cell.angle_alpha   90.00
_cell.angle_beta   90.00
_cell.angle_gamma   90.00
#
_symmetry.space_group_name_H-M   'P 1'
#
loop_
_entity.id
_entity.type
_entity.pdbx_description
1 polymer ?
#
loop_
_entity_poly.entity_id
_entity_poly.type
_entity_poly.pdbx_seq_one_letter_code
_entity_poly.pdbx_strand_id
1 'polypeptide(L)' 'MIRLMQAADLNQVAQIENLVQTHPWSLQQFQESIQSYHSTVIEQAGQVVGFCILQPV' A
#
# COMPACT_ATOMS: atom_id res chain seq x y z
N MET A 1 -2.57 3.29 13.54
CA MET A 1 -1.13 3.03 13.72
C MET A 1 -0.48 2.96 12.36
N ILE A 2 0.69 3.56 12.17
CA ILE A 2 1.45 3.44 10.92
C ILE A 2 2.47 2.30 11.10
N ARG A 3 2.57 1.40 10.13
CA ARG A 3 3.57 0.31 10.10
C ARG A 3 4.05 0.05 8.68
N LEU A 4 5.13 -0.73 8.56
CA LEU A 4 5.57 -1.22 7.24
C LEU A 4 4.47 -2.08 6.60
N MET A 5 4.28 -1.86 5.30
CA MET A 5 3.37 -2.65 4.48
C MET A 5 3.89 -4.10 4.41
N GLN A 6 2.98 -5.05 4.54
CA GLN A 6 3.24 -6.48 4.43
C GLN A 6 2.53 -7.05 3.20
N ALA A 7 2.98 -8.20 2.69
CA ALA A 7 2.35 -8.85 1.55
C ALA A 7 0.85 -9.17 1.79
N ALA A 8 0.45 -9.40 3.05
CA ALA A 8 -0.94 -9.61 3.44
C ALA A 8 -1.83 -8.37 3.23
N ASP A 9 -1.25 -7.18 3.17
CA ASP A 9 -1.98 -5.92 3.01
C ASP A 9 -2.27 -5.59 1.55
N LEU A 10 -1.57 -6.23 0.60
CA LEU A 10 -1.61 -5.90 -0.83
C LEU A 10 -3.03 -5.87 -1.39
N ASN A 11 -3.88 -6.82 -1.00
CA ASN A 11 -5.28 -6.85 -1.44
C ASN A 11 -6.07 -5.65 -0.92
N GLN A 12 -5.92 -5.26 0.35
CA GLN A 12 -6.60 -4.10 0.91
C GLN A 12 -6.07 -2.80 0.29
N VAL A 13 -4.76 -2.70 0.09
CA VAL A 13 -4.10 -1.56 -0.55
C VAL A 13 -4.57 -1.39 -2.00
N ALA A 14 -4.61 -2.47 -2.79
CA ALA A 14 -5.12 -2.43 -4.16
C ALA A 14 -6.61 -2.06 -4.22
N GLN A 15 -7.42 -2.48 -3.24
CA GLN A 15 -8.81 -2.06 -3.14
C GLN A 15 -8.93 -0.55 -2.87
N ILE A 16 -8.14 -0.01 -1.94
CA ILE A 16 -8.10 1.43 -1.65
C ILE A 16 -7.69 2.20 -2.91
N GLU A 17 -6.63 1.76 -3.59
CA GLU A 17 -6.12 2.37 -4.81
C GLU A 17 -7.18 2.47 -5.92
N ASN A 18 -7.93 1.40 -6.16
CA ASN A 18 -9.01 1.38 -7.15
C ASN A 18 -10.16 2.34 -6.82
N LEU A 19 -10.31 2.76 -5.55
CA LEU A 19 -11.35 3.69 -5.13
C LEU A 19 -10.90 5.15 -5.25
N VAL A 20 -9.61 5.43 -5.12
CA VAL A 20 -9.09 6.80 -4.97
C VAL A 20 -8.24 7.28 -6.16
N GLN A 21 -7.72 6.36 -6.98
CA GLN A 21 -6.91 6.70 -8.15
C GLN A 21 -7.63 6.41 -9.46
N THR A 22 -7.40 7.28 -10.44
CA THR A 22 -7.89 7.09 -11.82
C THR A 22 -7.06 6.06 -12.59
N HIS A 23 -5.79 5.88 -12.21
CA HIS A 23 -4.84 4.96 -12.82
C HIS A 23 -4.25 4.07 -11.73
N PRO A 24 -4.99 3.04 -11.30
CA PRO A 24 -4.59 2.23 -10.16
C PRO A 24 -3.34 1.41 -10.46
N TRP A 25 -2.46 1.33 -9.47
CA TRP A 25 -1.35 0.38 -9.50
C TRP A 25 -1.86 -1.06 -9.49
N SER A 26 -1.15 -1.93 -10.20
CA SER A 26 -1.37 -3.37 -10.13
C SER A 26 -0.84 -3.96 -8.82
N LEU A 27 -1.37 -5.11 -8.41
CA LEU A 27 -0.88 -5.86 -7.24
C LEU A 27 0.63 -6.13 -7.32
N GLN A 28 1.15 -6.40 -8.51
CA GLN A 28 2.57 -6.65 -8.72
C GLN A 28 3.41 -5.40 -8.43
N GLN A 29 2.98 -4.21 -8.85
CA GLN A 29 3.69 -2.96 -8.56
C GLN A 29 3.71 -2.67 -7.05
N PHE A 30 2.63 -2.98 -6.34
CA PHE A 30 2.62 -2.88 -4.87
C PHE A 30 3.58 -3.89 -4.23
N GLN A 31 3.63 -5.12 -4.71
CA GLN A 31 4.56 -6.12 -4.21
C GLN A 31 6.03 -5.71 -4.43
N GLU A 32 6.35 -5.19 -5.61
CA GLU A 32 7.67 -4.62 -5.92
C GLU A 32 7.99 -3.41 -5.04
N SER A 33 6.98 -2.60 -4.69
CA SER A 33 7.16 -1.44 -3.80
C SER A 33 7.58 -1.83 -2.39
N ILE A 34 7.05 -2.94 -1.85
CA ILE A 34 7.44 -3.45 -0.53
C ILE A 34 8.93 -3.83 -0.52
N GLN A 35 9.46 -4.32 -1.64
CA GLN A 35 10.85 -4.76 -1.75
C GLN A 35 11.82 -3.61 -2.08
N SER A 36 11.36 -2.66 -2.90
CA SER A 36 12.23 -1.66 -3.52
C SER A 36 12.17 -0.30 -2.82
N TYR A 37 11.07 0.00 -2.12
CA TYR A 37 10.77 1.32 -1.59
C TYR A 37 10.37 1.26 -0.11
N HIS A 38 10.29 2.43 0.51
CA HIS A 38 9.77 2.54 1.87
C HIS A 38 8.24 2.61 1.83
N SER A 39 7.60 1.44 1.85
CA SER A 39 6.15 1.30 1.82
C SER A 39 5.56 1.10 3.22
N THR A 40 4.60 1.95 3.59
CA THR A 40 3.89 1.90 4.88
C THR A 40 2.38 1.85 4.69
N VAL A 41 1.68 1.29 5.68
CA VAL A 41 0.23 1.29 5.77
C VAL A 41 -0.19 1.99 7.05
N ILE A 42 -1.36 2.64 7.01
CA ILE A 42 -2.04 3.13 8.20
C ILE A 42 -3.19 2.18 8.52
N GLU A 43 -3.18 1.66 9.74
CA GLU A 43 -4.23 0.81 10.27
C GLU A 43 -5.10 1.56 11.27
N GLN A 44 -6.40 1.32 11.20
CA GLN A 44 -7.37 1.77 12.18
C GLN A 44 -8.33 0.62 12.50
N ALA A 45 -8.52 0.32 13.78
CA ALA A 45 -9.36 -0.79 14.24
C ALA A 45 -9.03 -2.16 13.62
N GLY A 46 -7.75 -2.42 13.31
CA GLY A 46 -7.29 -3.67 12.70
C GLY A 46 -7.50 -3.77 11.19
N GLN A 47 -7.92 -2.69 10.54
CA GLN A 47 -8.09 -2.61 9.10
C GLN A 47 -7.10 -1.62 8.48
N VAL A 48 -6.56 -1.95 7.32
CA VAL A 48 -5.76 -1.00 6.52
C VAL A 48 -6.72 0.02 5.91
N VAL A 49 -6.51 1.29 6.23
CA VAL A 49 -7.35 2.41 5.75
C VAL A 49 -6.61 3.36 4.82
N GLY A 50 -5.31 3.10 4.59
CA GLY A 50 -4.49 3.87 3.68
C GLY A 50 -3.08 3.34 3.61
N PHE A 51 -2.31 3.86 2.69
CA PHE A 51 -0.92 3.49 2.47
C PHE A 51 -0.10 4.66 1.95
N CYS A 52 1.22 4.54 2.04
CA CYS A 52 2.18 5.50 1.52
C CYS A 52 3.40 4.75 0.98
N ILE A 53 3.81 5.08 -0.24
CA ILE A 53 5.01 4.54 -0.87
C ILE A 53 5.96 5.71 -1.08
N LEU A 54 7.13 5.66 -0.43
CA LEU A 54 8.16 6.66 -0.54
C LEU A 54 9.31 6.11 -1.38
N GLN A 55 9.48 6.70 -2.56
CA GLN A 55 10.61 6.43 -3.45
C GLN A 55 11.65 7.56 -3.29
N PRO A 56 12.89 7.26 -2.86
CA PRO A 56 13.97 8.25 -2.89
C PRO A 56 14.30 8.60 -4.36
N VAL A 57 14.47 9.90 -4.63
CA VAL A 57 14.88 10.46 -5.93
C VAL A 57 16.35 10.85 -5.94
#